data_AF-A0A6L9QT51-F1
#
_entry.id   AF-A0A6L9QT51-F1
#
_cell.length_a   1.000
_cell.length_b   1.000
_cell.length_c   1.000
_cell.angle_alpha   90.00
_cell.angle_beta   90.00
_cell.angle_gamma   90.00
#
_symmetry.space_group_name_H-M   'P 1'
#
loop_
_entity.id
_entity.type
_entity.pdbx_description
1 polymer ?
#
loop_
_entity_poly.entity_id
_entity_poly.type
_entity_poly.pdbx_seq_one_letter_code
_entity_poly.pdbx_strand_id
1 'polypeptide(L)' 'MIPLPLATIAEITGGTAQGPPDVVVSGPVVIDSRAVEPGALFAAFKGERADGHDFAAGAL' A
#
# COMPACT_ATOMS: atom_id res chain seq x y z
N MET A 1 -6.32 -12.56 4.04
CA MET A 1 -5.37 -11.98 3.07
C MET A 1 -4.43 -13.07 2.57
N ILE A 2 -4.02 -13.01 1.31
CA ILE A 2 -2.97 -13.88 0.75
C ILE A 2 -1.67 -13.07 0.82
N PRO A 3 -0.65 -13.49 1.58
CA PRO A 3 0.63 -12.77 1.62
C PRO A 3 1.28 -12.75 0.25
N LEU A 4 1.65 -11.57 -0.23
CA LEU A 4 2.30 -11.39 -1.54
C LEU A 4 3.53 -10.48 -1.41
N PRO A 5 4.64 -10.82 -2.08
CA PRO A 5 5.76 -9.91 -2.23
C PRO A 5 5.35 -8.62 -2.95
N LEU A 6 5.97 -7.50 -2.61
CA LEU A 6 5.75 -6.20 -3.24
C LEU A 6 6.00 -6.27 -4.75
N ALA A 7 7.01 -7.02 -5.20
CA ALA A 7 7.28 -7.24 -6.62
C ALA A 7 6.10 -7.90 -7.34
N THR A 8 5.46 -8.89 -6.74
CA THR A 8 4.29 -9.58 -7.32
C THR A 8 3.08 -8.65 -7.39
N ILE A 9 2.87 -7.81 -6.36
CA ILE A 9 1.80 -6.81 -6.39
C ILE A 9 2.04 -5.79 -7.50
N ALA A 10 3.28 -5.32 -7.66
CA ALA A 10 3.65 -4.41 -8.75
C ALA A 10 3.40 -5.05 -10.13
N GLU A 11 3.79 -6.31 -10.32
CA GLU A 11 3.54 -7.04 -11.57
C GLU A 11 2.04 -7.15 -11.89
N ILE A 12 1.23 -7.59 -10.93
CA ILE A 12 -0.23 -7.78 -11.12
C ILE A 12 -0.93 -6.45 -11.43
N THR A 13 -0.46 -5.35 -10.83
CA THR A 13 -1.06 -4.01 -11.00
C THR A 13 -0.48 -3.25 -12.20
N GLY A 14 0.55 -3.76 -12.87
CA GLY A 14 1.31 -3.03 -13.88
C GLY A 14 2.10 -1.85 -13.31
N GLY A 15 2.33 -1.84 -12.00
CA GLY A 15 3.08 -0.81 -11.28
C GLY A 15 4.58 -1.07 -11.29
N THR A 16 5.33 -0.16 -10.65
CA THR A 16 6.78 -0.32 -10.41
C THR A 16 7.03 -0.29 -8.91
N ALA A 17 7.62 -1.36 -8.37
CA ALA A 17 8.01 -1.39 -6.97
C ALA A 17 9.18 -0.41 -6.72
N GLN A 18 9.06 0.37 -5.66
CA GLN A 18 10.13 1.22 -5.13
C GLN A 18 10.44 0.74 -3.70
N GLY A 19 11.71 0.46 -3.42
CA GLY A 19 12.14 -0.20 -2.18
C GLY A 19 12.46 -1.69 -2.37
N PRO A 20 12.66 -2.47 -1.29
CA PRO A 20 13.06 -3.87 -1.39
C PRO A 20 11.91 -4.73 -1.97
N PRO A 21 12.14 -5.44 -3.09
CA PRO A 21 11.08 -6.15 -3.83
C PRO A 21 10.52 -7.37 -3.10
N ASP A 22 11.26 -7.89 -2.12
CA ASP A 22 10.97 -9.06 -1.30
C ASP A 22 10.13 -8.74 -0.05
N VAL A 23 9.83 -7.46 0.20
CA VAL A 23 8.90 -7.06 1.27
C VAL A 23 7.56 -7.75 1.04
N VAL A 24 7.08 -8.48 2.04
CA VAL A 24 5.81 -9.19 1.98
C VAL A 24 4.71 -8.34 2.58
N VAL A 25 3.67 -8.08 1.79
CA VAL A 25 2.40 -7.54 2.28
C VAL A 25 1.58 -8.71 2.81
N SER A 26 1.49 -8.82 4.14
CA SER A 26 0.79 -9.91 4.84
C SER A 26 -0.54 -9.47 5.46
N GLY A 27 -0.73 -8.17 5.64
CA GLY A 27 -1.90 -7.54 6.23
C GLY A 27 -2.92 -7.09 5.19
N PRO A 28 -3.97 -6.36 5.63
CA PRO A 28 -5.02 -5.87 4.74
C PRO A 28 -4.53 -4.78 3.78
N VAL A 29 -5.25 -4.60 2.68
CA VAL A 29 -5.12 -3.38 1.86
C VAL A 29 -6.15 -2.37 2.37
N VAL A 30 -5.70 -1.18 2.77
CA VAL A 30 -6.53 -0.13 3.36
C VAL A 30 -6.41 1.17 2.57
N ILE A 31 -7.49 1.95 2.53
CA ILE A 31 -7.53 3.27 1.89
C ILE A 31 -7.62 4.42 2.90
N ASP A 32 -7.82 4.09 4.18
CA ASP A 32 -7.76 5.03 5.31
C ASP A 32 -6.42 4.83 6.01
N SER A 33 -5.57 5.87 6.02
CA SER A 33 -4.24 5.81 6.64
C SER A 33 -4.31 5.52 8.14
N ARG A 34 -5.43 5.85 8.80
CA ARG A 34 -5.65 5.60 10.23
C ARG A 34 -5.96 4.15 10.55
N ALA A 35 -6.26 3.35 9.53
CA ALA A 35 -6.53 1.91 9.64
C ALA A 35 -5.29 1.06 9.30
N VAL A 36 -4.14 1.68 9.02
CA VAL A 36 -2.88 0.98 8.75
C VAL A 36 -2.43 0.25 10.02
N GLU A 37 -2.04 -1.00 9.83
CA GLU A 37 -1.48 -1.88 10.85
C GLU A 37 -0.22 -2.58 10.28
N PRO A 38 0.64 -3.17 11.12
CA PRO A 38 1.83 -3.87 10.64
C PRO A 38 1.52 -4.90 9.55
N GLY A 39 2.19 -4.74 8.40
CA GLY A 39 2.04 -5.62 7.24
C GLY A 39 0.91 -5.21 6.27
N ALA A 40 0.12 -4.19 6.58
CA ALA A 40 -0.89 -3.64 5.68
C ALA A 40 -0.27 -2.92 4.48
N LEU A 41 -1.04 -2.80 3.40
CA LEU A 41 -0.73 -1.95 2.26
C LEU A 41 -1.71 -0.76 2.23
N PHE A 42 -1.18 0.45 2.37
CA PHE A 42 -1.96 1.68 2.20
C PHE A 42 -2.06 2.04 0.72
N ALA A 43 -3.29 2.04 0.17
CA ALA A 43 -3.57 2.45 -1.19
C ALA A 43 -4.01 3.93 -1.22
N ALA A 44 -3.05 4.82 -1.52
CA ALA A 44 -3.27 6.25 -1.63
C ALA A 44 -3.95 6.62 -2.96
N PHE A 45 -5.25 6.91 -2.91
CA PHE A 45 -6.01 7.39 -4.08
C PHE A 45 -6.19 8.90 -4.05
N LYS A 46 -6.12 9.54 -5.22
CA LYS A 46 -6.58 10.93 -5.40
C LYS A 46 -8.10 10.94 -5.56
N GLY A 47 -8.81 11.34 -4.51
CA GLY A 47 -10.26 11.51 -4.51
C GLY A 47 -10.68 12.93 -4.89
N GLU A 48 -11.99 13.17 -4.95
CA GLU A 48 -12.54 14.49 -5.26
C GLU A 48 -12.26 15.54 -4.17
N ARG A 49 -12.22 15.10 -2.90
CA ARG A 49 -12.11 15.99 -1.73
C ARG A 49 -10.73 15.97 -1.08
N ALA A 50 -9.94 14.94 -1.32
CA ALA A 50 -8.67 14.72 -0.66
C ALA A 50 -7.74 13.90 -1.56
N ASP A 51 -6.45 14.17 -1.47
CA ASP A 51 -5.41 13.35 -2.09
C ASP A 51 -4.80 12.42 -1.04
N GLY A 52 -4.95 11.11 -1.21
CA GLY A 52 -4.44 10.10 -0.29
C GLY A 52 -2.92 10.17 -0.08
N HIS A 53 -2.19 10.70 -1.06
CA HIS A 53 -0.73 10.82 -0.99
C HIS A 53 -0.30 11.78 0.13
N ASP A 54 -1.10 12.78 0.47
CA ASP A 54 -0.84 13.71 1.57
C ASP A 54 -0.79 13.01 2.94
N PHE A 55 -1.40 11.82 3.05
CA PHE A 55 -1.44 11.03 4.28
C PHE A 55 -0.39 9.91 4.34
N ALA A 56 0.41 9.71 3.29
CA ALA A 56 1.36 8.60 3.21
C ALA A 56 2.41 8.64 4.34
N ALA A 57 2.87 9.83 4.73
CA ALA A 57 3.86 9.99 5.80
C ALA A 57 3.33 9.57 7.19
N GLY A 58 2.01 9.58 7.40
CA GLY A 58 1.37 9.17 8.65
C GLY A 58 0.89 7.72 8.67
N ALA A 59 1.01 7.00 7.55
CA ALA A 59 0.63 5.59 7.41
C ALA A 59 1.80 4.68 7.82
N LEU A 60 2.06 4.58 9.13
CA LEU A 60 3.18 3.83 9.72
C LEU A 60 2.70 2.71 10.65
#